data_AF-A0A0G0LZK0-F1
#
_entry.id   AF-A0A0G0LZK0-F1
#
_cell.length_a   1.000
_cell.length_b   1.000
_cell.length_c   1.000
_cell.angle_alpha   90.00
_cell.angle_beta   90.00
_cell.angle_gamma   90.00
#
_symmetry.space_group_name_H-M   'P 1'
#
loop_
_entity.id
_entity.type
_entity.pdbx_description
1 polymer ?
#
loop_
_entity_poly.entity_id
_entity_poly.type
_entity_poly.pdbx_seq_one_letter_code
_entity_poly.pdbx_strand_id
1 'polypeptide(L)'
;MKAIDHSQSGKFFCTKSCQTLWRNQIYVGENSANWKNGEKAYRSILLRSNQNQACVLCKIDDLRILTAHHKDHNRTNNKLDNLMWLCLNCHYLVHHDKELDQKVMEALV
;
A
#
# COMPACT_ATOMS: atom_id res chain seq x y z
N MET A 1 35.56 -7.11 -12.39
CA MET A 1 35.39 -8.21 -11.40
C MET A 1 34.55 -9.28 -12.09
N LYS A 2 35.16 -10.37 -12.58
CA LYS A 2 34.53 -11.36 -13.51
C LYS A 2 33.21 -11.99 -13.02
N ALA A 3 32.93 -11.95 -11.72
CA ALA A 3 31.80 -12.65 -11.11
C ALA A 3 30.42 -12.00 -11.34
N ILE A 4 30.34 -10.74 -11.77
CA ILE A 4 29.06 -10.04 -12.00
C ILE A 4 28.73 -9.82 -13.48
N ASP A 5 29.67 -10.12 -14.39
CA ASP A 5 29.55 -9.82 -15.82
C ASP A 5 28.40 -10.60 -16.49
N HIS A 6 28.05 -11.76 -15.93
CA HIS A 6 26.91 -12.58 -16.39
C HIS A 6 25.63 -12.41 -15.53
N SER A 7 25.66 -11.53 -14.51
CA SER A 7 24.51 -11.32 -13.64
C SER A 7 23.51 -10.37 -14.30
N GLN A 8 22.29 -10.84 -14.55
CA GLN A 8 21.19 -10.01 -15.06
C GLN A 8 20.95 -8.75 -14.18
N SER A 9 21.15 -8.88 -12.87
CA SER A 9 20.97 -7.76 -11.92
C SER A 9 22.17 -6.82 -11.84
N GLY A 10 23.37 -7.25 -12.27
CA GLY A 10 24.62 -6.51 -12.08
C GLY A 10 25.00 -6.24 -10.61
N LYS A 11 24.34 -6.91 -9.64
CA LYS A 11 24.59 -6.74 -8.20
C LYS A 11 25.27 -7.96 -7.60
N PHE A 12 26.10 -7.73 -6.58
CA PHE A 12 26.65 -8.75 -5.71
C PHE A 12 25.82 -8.82 -4.42
N PHE A 13 25.49 -10.02 -3.94
CA PHE A 13 24.70 -10.24 -2.73
C PHE A 13 25.43 -11.16 -1.77
N CYS A 14 25.26 -10.90 -0.47
CA CYS A 14 25.86 -11.69 0.60
C CYS A 14 25.49 -13.19 0.51
N THR A 15 24.24 -13.45 0.14
CA THR A 15 23.62 -14.77 0.04
C THR A 15 22.45 -14.72 -0.95
N LYS A 16 21.91 -15.88 -1.33
CA LYS A 16 20.64 -15.96 -2.07
C LYS A 16 19.50 -15.27 -1.33
N SER A 17 19.46 -15.33 0.01
CA SER A 17 18.44 -14.65 0.81
C SER A 17 18.51 -13.14 0.67
N CYS A 18 19.72 -12.56 0.72
CA CYS A 18 19.96 -11.14 0.44
C CYS A 18 19.42 -10.75 -0.96
N GLN A 19 19.70 -11.58 -1.98
CA GLN A 19 19.18 -11.36 -3.34
C GLN A 19 17.65 -11.43 -3.39
N THR A 20 17.03 -12.43 -2.76
CA THR A 20 15.57 -12.59 -2.75
C THR A 20 14.88 -11.41 -2.05
N LEU A 21 15.41 -10.93 -0.92
CA LEU A 21 14.87 -9.75 -0.25
C LEU A 21 14.87 -8.54 -1.18
N TRP A 22 15.99 -8.28 -1.86
CA TRP A 22 16.09 -7.20 -2.84
C TRP A 22 15.12 -7.37 -4.02
N ARG A 23 15.04 -8.59 -4.60
CA ARG A 23 14.11 -8.89 -5.70
C ARG A 23 12.65 -8.65 -5.29
N ASN A 24 12.27 -9.03 -4.07
CA ASN A 24 10.92 -8.86 -3.54
C ASN A 24 10.52 -7.40 -3.33
N GLN A 25 11.48 -6.47 -3.32
CA GLN A 25 11.19 -5.02 -3.31
C GLN A 25 11.01 -4.46 -4.72
N ILE A 26 11.69 -5.02 -5.73
CA ILE A 26 11.70 -4.49 -7.10
C ILE A 26 10.59 -5.08 -7.96
N TYR A 27 10.43 -6.41 -7.94
CA TYR A 27 9.50 -7.13 -8.80
C TYR A 27 8.12 -7.22 -8.15
N VAL A 28 7.52 -6.04 -7.94
CA VAL A 28 6.22 -5.85 -7.31
C VAL A 28 5.37 -4.90 -8.14
N GLY A 29 4.06 -4.89 -7.91
CA GLY A 29 3.18 -4.04 -8.70
C GLY A 29 3.31 -4.39 -10.19
N GLU A 30 3.33 -3.38 -11.03
CA GLU A 30 3.52 -3.49 -12.49
C GLU A 30 4.82 -4.20 -12.91
N ASN A 31 5.84 -4.20 -12.06
CA ASN A 31 7.11 -4.90 -12.33
C ASN A 31 7.03 -6.41 -12.06
N SER A 32 5.93 -6.91 -11.48
CA SER A 32 5.72 -8.34 -11.27
C SER A 32 5.17 -9.00 -12.52
N ALA A 33 5.73 -10.14 -12.92
CA ALA A 33 5.19 -10.94 -14.03
C ALA A 33 3.75 -11.43 -13.80
N ASN A 34 3.30 -11.48 -12.54
CA ASN A 34 1.94 -11.87 -12.15
C ASN A 34 0.99 -10.68 -12.02
N TRP A 35 1.44 -9.46 -12.34
CA TRP A 35 0.59 -8.28 -12.32
C TRP A 35 -0.52 -8.38 -13.36
N LYS A 36 -1.71 -7.93 -12.98
CA LYS A 36 -2.87 -7.86 -13.87
C LYS A 36 -3.27 -6.40 -14.10
N ASN A 37 -3.95 -5.82 -13.12
CA ASN A 37 -4.52 -4.47 -13.21
C ASN A 37 -4.52 -3.71 -11.88
N GLY A 38 -3.88 -4.26 -10.83
CA GLY A 38 -3.75 -3.57 -9.54
C GLY A 38 -5.01 -3.42 -8.70
N GLU A 39 -6.14 -3.99 -9.10
CA GLU A 39 -7.43 -3.87 -8.39
C GLU A 39 -7.40 -4.25 -6.92
N LYS A 40 -6.40 -5.03 -6.47
CA LYS A 40 -6.25 -5.47 -5.08
C LYS A 40 -4.93 -5.01 -4.45
N ALA A 41 -4.19 -4.12 -5.10
CA ALA A 41 -2.86 -3.69 -4.67
C ALA A 41 -2.90 -2.58 -3.60
N TYR A 42 -4.01 -1.86 -3.45
CA TYR A 42 -4.12 -0.71 -2.54
C TYR A 42 -3.67 -1.00 -1.09
N ARG A 43 -4.04 -2.16 -0.53
CA ARG A 43 -3.64 -2.50 0.84
C ARG A 43 -2.15 -2.76 0.94
N SER A 44 -1.57 -3.45 -0.05
CA SER A 44 -0.13 -3.74 -0.04
C SER A 44 0.70 -2.49 -0.30
N ILE A 45 0.18 -1.52 -1.07
CA ILE A 45 0.77 -0.19 -1.25
C ILE A 45 0.84 0.53 0.11
N LEU A 46 -0.26 0.60 0.85
CA LEU A 46 -0.26 1.23 2.18
C LEU A 46 0.66 0.51 3.17
N LEU A 47 0.64 -0.83 3.22
CA LEU A 47 1.50 -1.61 4.13
C LEU A 47 3.00 -1.40 3.88
N ARG A 48 3.40 -1.14 2.63
CA ARG A 48 4.80 -0.91 2.24
C ARG A 48 5.20 0.55 2.30
N SER A 49 4.23 1.45 2.48
CA SER A 49 4.49 2.87 2.62
C SER A 49 5.01 3.21 4.01
N ASN A 50 5.55 4.42 4.16
CA ASN A 50 5.91 4.97 5.47
C ASN A 50 4.73 5.66 6.18
N GLN A 51 3.49 5.47 5.71
CA GLN A 51 2.32 6.02 6.40
C GLN A 51 2.09 5.32 7.73
N ASN A 52 1.68 6.09 8.74
CA ASN A 52 1.33 5.54 10.05
C ASN A 52 0.18 4.53 9.90
N GLN A 53 0.39 3.31 10.41
CA GLN A 53 -0.58 2.21 10.30
C GLN A 53 -1.64 2.30 11.40
N ALA A 54 -2.42 3.39 11.37
CA ALA A 54 -3.50 3.65 12.30
C ALA A 54 -4.70 4.27 11.59
N CYS A 55 -5.91 3.99 12.08
CA CYS A 55 -7.12 4.63 11.60
C CYS A 55 -7.00 6.15 11.76
N VAL A 56 -7.23 6.91 10.70
CA VAL A 56 -7.08 8.37 10.80
C VAL A 56 -8.11 9.02 11.75
N LEU A 57 -9.27 8.38 11.96
CA LEU A 57 -10.37 8.93 12.78
C LEU A 57 -10.21 8.56 14.25
N CYS A 58 -10.23 7.27 14.56
CA CYS A 58 -10.21 6.79 15.94
C CYS A 58 -8.82 6.39 16.45
N LYS A 59 -7.78 6.49 15.61
CA LYS A 59 -6.37 6.23 15.95
C LYS A 59 -6.04 4.79 16.37
N ILE A 60 -6.98 3.84 16.27
CA ILE A 60 -6.69 2.42 16.49
C ILE A 60 -5.65 1.94 15.47
N ASP A 61 -4.68 1.15 15.93
CA ASP A 61 -3.49 0.71 15.17
C ASP A 61 -3.43 -0.82 14.98
N ASP A 62 -4.51 -1.53 15.36
CA ASP A 62 -4.61 -2.96 15.12
C ASP A 62 -4.81 -3.27 13.63
N LEU A 63 -3.71 -3.66 12.97
CA LEU A 63 -3.64 -4.03 11.56
C LEU A 63 -4.70 -5.07 11.10
N ARG A 64 -5.21 -5.90 12.01
CA ARG A 64 -6.23 -6.93 11.71
C ARG A 64 -7.58 -6.31 11.35
N ILE A 65 -7.88 -5.13 11.90
CA ILE A 65 -9.13 -4.41 11.69
C ILE A 65 -8.96 -3.13 10.86
N LEU A 66 -7.73 -2.79 10.47
CA LEU A 66 -7.50 -1.71 9.52
C LEU A 66 -7.79 -2.17 8.10
N THR A 67 -8.36 -1.28 7.30
CA THR A 67 -8.62 -1.44 5.87
C THR A 67 -8.17 -0.19 5.11
N ALA A 68 -7.82 -0.37 3.85
CA ALA A 68 -7.54 0.73 2.95
C ALA A 68 -8.86 1.40 2.53
N HIS A 69 -8.85 2.72 2.46
CA HIS A 69 -9.92 3.52 1.92
C HIS A 69 -9.37 4.43 0.80
N HIS A 70 -10.13 4.57 -0.28
CA HIS A 70 -9.86 5.51 -1.37
C HIS A 70 -10.61 6.80 -1.08
N LYS A 71 -9.88 7.90 -0.86
CA LYS A 71 -10.46 9.22 -0.58
C LYS A 71 -11.43 9.65 -1.68
N ASP A 72 -11.02 9.51 -2.94
CA ASP A 72 -11.85 9.86 -4.10
C ASP A 72 -12.97 8.86 -4.43
N HIS A 73 -13.16 7.81 -3.62
CA HIS A 73 -14.08 6.69 -3.86
C HIS A 73 -13.83 5.91 -5.16
N ASN A 74 -12.77 6.21 -5.91
CA ASN A 74 -12.41 5.51 -7.13
C ASN A 74 -11.43 4.37 -6.81
N ARG A 75 -11.96 3.15 -6.79
CA ARG A 75 -11.21 1.91 -6.50
C ARG A 75 -10.05 1.62 -7.46
N THR A 76 -9.97 2.33 -8.60
CA THR A 76 -8.87 2.20 -9.58
C THR A 76 -7.73 3.18 -9.31
N ASN A 77 -7.96 4.26 -8.56
CA ASN A 77 -6.94 5.26 -8.24
C ASN A 77 -6.10 4.83 -7.02
N ASN A 78 -5.12 3.96 -7.26
CA ASN A 78 -4.29 3.39 -6.21
C ASN A 78 -3.07 4.26 -5.82
N LYS A 79 -3.10 5.57 -6.11
CA LYS A 79 -2.02 6.47 -5.69
C LYS A 79 -1.97 6.54 -4.15
N LEU A 80 -0.77 6.56 -3.59
CA LEU A 80 -0.57 6.50 -2.14
C LEU A 80 -1.23 7.67 -1.39
N ASP A 81 -1.26 8.85 -1.98
CA ASP A 81 -1.90 10.06 -1.44
C ASP A 81 -3.44 9.98 -1.43
N ASN A 82 -4.02 9.18 -2.34
CA ASN A 82 -5.45 8.87 -2.41
C ASN A 82 -5.87 7.73 -1.46
N LEU A 83 -4.91 7.01 -0.88
CA LEU A 83 -5.17 5.91 0.04
C LEU A 83 -4.98 6.35 1.48
N MET A 84 -5.76 5.77 2.38
CA MET A 84 -5.66 6.01 3.82
C MET A 84 -6.10 4.79 4.63
N TRP A 85 -5.66 4.74 5.89
CA TRP A 85 -6.10 3.72 6.84
C TRP A 85 -7.37 4.13 7.58
N LEU A 86 -8.37 3.25 7.57
CA LEU A 86 -9.54 3.30 8.44
C LEU A 86 -9.72 1.96 9.12
N CYS A 87 -10.25 1.94 10.35
CA CYS A 87 -10.74 0.68 10.91
C CYS A 87 -12.07 0.28 10.26
N LEU A 88 -12.46 -0.99 10.34
CA LEU A 88 -13.70 -1.50 9.74
C LEU A 88 -14.94 -0.66 10.11
N ASN A 89 -15.05 -0.22 11.37
CA ASN A 89 -16.19 0.59 11.82
C ASN A 89 -16.18 1.99 11.21
N CYS A 90 -15.04 2.70 11.30
CA CYS A 90 -14.90 4.03 10.71
C CYS A 90 -15.06 4.00 9.19
N HIS A 91 -14.52 2.96 8.53
CA HIS A 91 -14.68 2.74 7.09
C HIS A 91 -16.15 2.55 6.71
N TYR A 92 -16.90 1.75 7.49
CA TYR A 92 -18.33 1.61 7.30
C TYR A 92 -19.05 2.95 7.44
N LEU A 93 -18.78 3.70 8.52
CA LEU A 93 -19.42 4.99 8.76
C LEU A 93 -19.14 6.00 7.64
N VAL A 94 -17.89 6.13 7.16
CA VAL A 94 -17.56 7.04 6.06
C VAL A 94 -18.36 6.73 4.79
N HIS A 95 -18.61 5.46 4.47
CA HIS A 95 -19.43 5.14 3.29
C HIS A 95 -20.95 5.34 3.47
N HIS A 96 -21.45 5.49 4.70
CA HIS A 96 -22.89 5.49 5.00
C HIS A 96 -23.37 6.77 5.67
N ASP A 97 -22.48 7.59 6.20
CA ASP A 97 -22.74 8.90 6.81
C ASP A 97 -22.07 9.99 5.95
N LYS A 98 -22.89 10.68 5.14
CA LYS A 98 -22.43 11.71 4.22
C LYS A 98 -21.82 12.92 4.93
N GLU A 99 -22.29 13.26 6.13
CA GLU A 99 -21.73 14.37 6.88
C GLU A 99 -20.34 14.01 7.42
N LEU A 100 -20.18 12.77 7.89
CA LEU A 100 -18.87 12.27 8.29
C LEU A 100 -17.93 12.21 7.10
N ASP A 101 -18.35 11.64 5.98
CA ASP A 101 -17.55 11.56 4.75
C ASP A 101 -16.98 12.93 4.36
N GLN A 102 -17.86 13.92 4.24
CA GLN A 102 -17.47 15.29 3.89
C GLN A 102 -16.44 15.87 4.88
N LYS A 103 -16.67 15.71 6.19
CA LYS A 103 -15.75 16.19 7.24
C LYS A 103 -14.39 15.51 7.17
N VAL A 104 -14.36 14.20 6.93
CA VAL A 104 -13.12 13.43 6.81
C VAL A 104 -12.33 13.88 5.58
N MET A 105 -13.02 14.09 4.48
CA MET A 105 -12.42 14.53 3.22
C MET A 105 -11.85 15.95 3.33
N GLU A 106 -12.55 16.88 3.98
CA GLU A 106 -12.06 18.24 4.23
C GLU A 106 -10.85 18.28 5.17
N ALA A 107 -10.81 17.41 6.19
CA ALA A 107 -9.72 17.38 7.17
C ALA A 107 -8.42 16.74 6.65
N LEU A 108 -8.43 16.15 5.46
CA LEU A 108 -7.32 15.38 4.86
C LEU A 108 -6.78 15.99 3.55
N VAL A 109 -7.35 17.11 3.11
CA VAL A 109 -6.86 17.98 2.02
C VAL A 109 -5.95 19.06 2.62
#